data_AF-A0A954FKW9-F1
#
_entry.id   AF-A0A954FKW9-F1
#
_cell.length_a   1.000
_cell.length_b   1.000
_cell.length_c   1.000
_cell.angle_alpha   90.00
_cell.angle_beta   90.00
_cell.angle_gamma   90.00
#
_symmetry.space_group_name_H-M   'P 1'
#
loop_
_entity.id
_entity.type
_entity.pdbx_description
1 polymer ?
#
loop_
_entity_poly.entity_id
_entity_poly.type
_entity_poly.pdbx_seq_one_letter_code
_entity_poly.pdbx_strand_id
1 'polypeptide(L)'
;MESIATNRLDQDNEPQPDVVLFIAPACGGQSPISDDDYLTGPVEFVAEVSVSSVAPDRGPKLRTYERHGVREYLIRRDGDSDPE
;
A
#
# COMPACT_ATOMS: atom_id res chain seq x y z
N MET A 1 9.54 1.66 16.70
CA MET A 1 9.03 1.36 15.35
C MET A 1 8.40 2.64 14.87
N GLU A 2 9.21 3.50 14.27
CA GLU A 2 8.68 4.71 13.65
C GLU A 2 7.87 4.23 12.43
N SER A 3 6.57 4.50 12.47
CA SER A 3 5.64 4.02 11.47
C SER A 3 5.86 4.82 10.20
N ILE A 4 6.49 4.20 9.21
CA ILE A 4 6.57 4.73 7.84
C ILE A 4 5.19 4.54 7.21
N ALA A 5 4.21 5.34 7.66
CA ALA A 5 2.80 5.19 7.30
C ALA A 5 2.45 5.84 5.96
N THR A 6 3.41 6.52 5.33
CA THR A 6 3.15 7.33 4.15
C THR A 6 4.05 6.90 3.00
N ASN A 7 3.43 6.49 1.90
CA ASN A 7 4.10 6.06 0.68
C ASN A 7 3.88 7.10 -0.42
N ARG A 8 4.94 7.76 -0.88
CA ARG A 8 4.91 8.75 -1.95
C ARG A 8 5.24 8.08 -3.29
N LEU A 9 4.22 7.88 -4.11
CA LEU A 9 4.35 7.22 -5.41
C LEU A 9 4.74 8.23 -6.51
N ASP A 10 4.15 9.42 -6.50
CA ASP A 10 4.46 10.54 -7.40
C ASP A 10 4.06 11.89 -6.74
N GLN A 11 4.04 13.00 -7.50
CA GLN A 11 3.69 14.34 -6.99
C GLN A 11 2.20 14.49 -6.61
N ASP A 12 1.32 13.67 -7.17
CA ASP A 12 -0.13 13.73 -7.01
C ASP A 12 -0.66 12.57 -6.14
N ASN A 13 0.17 11.60 -5.78
CA ASN A 13 -0.24 10.34 -5.16
C ASN A 13 0.66 9.96 -3.99
N GLU A 14 0.16 10.25 -2.79
CA GLU A 14 0.80 9.93 -1.52
C GLU A 14 -0.17 9.11 -0.63
N PRO A 15 -0.48 7.86 -1.01
CA PRO A 15 -1.37 7.04 -0.20
C PRO A 15 -0.78 6.67 1.17
N GLN A 16 -1.67 6.54 2.15
CA GLN A 16 -1.39 5.98 3.47
C GLN A 16 -2.04 4.60 3.59
N PRO A 17 -1.34 3.54 3.17
CA PRO A 17 -1.84 2.17 3.31
C PRO A 17 -1.89 1.72 4.76
N ASP A 18 -2.85 0.85 5.11
CA ASP A 18 -2.94 0.28 6.46
C ASP A 18 -1.72 -0.57 6.82
N VAL A 19 -1.19 -1.33 5.84
CA VAL A 19 0.00 -2.15 6.00
C VAL A 19 0.84 -2.11 4.71
N VAL A 20 2.16 -1.96 4.89
CA VAL A 20 3.15 -2.13 3.83
C VAL A 20 4.20 -3.13 4.24
N LEU A 21 4.64 -3.91 3.26
CA LEU A 21 5.89 -4.64 3.35
C LEU A 21 6.79 -4.09 2.25
N PHE A 22 7.95 -3.57 2.67
CA PHE A 22 8.99 -3.16 1.77
C PHE A 22 10.29 -3.88 2.10
N ILE A 23 11.07 -4.19 1.07
CA ILE A 23 12.42 -4.72 1.22
C ILE A 23 13.37 -3.53 1.33
N ALA A 24 14.30 -3.57 2.28
CA ALA A 24 15.30 -2.51 2.41
C ALA A 24 16.09 -2.36 1.09
N PRO A 25 16.42 -1.14 0.63
CA PRO A 25 17.18 -0.94 -0.61
C PRO A 25 18.51 -1.72 -0.64
N ALA A 26 19.18 -1.83 0.51
CA ALA A 26 20.42 -2.62 0.66
C ALA A 26 20.22 -4.14 0.42
N CYS A 27 18.98 -4.62 0.49
CA CYS A 27 18.58 -5.99 0.21
C CYS A 27 17.94 -6.16 -1.19
N GLY A 28 17.99 -5.12 -2.04
CA GLY A 28 17.45 -5.15 -3.41
C GLY A 28 15.97 -4.76 -3.54
N GLY A 29 15.41 -4.08 -2.54
CA GLY A 29 14.05 -3.57 -2.60
C GLY A 29 13.87 -2.36 -3.53
N GLN A 30 12.63 -2.11 -3.95
CA GLN A 30 12.29 -1.06 -4.93
C GLN A 30 11.97 0.32 -4.31
N SER A 31 11.72 0.39 -3.00
CA SER A 31 11.40 1.65 -2.31
C SER A 31 12.57 2.21 -1.51
N PRO A 32 13.21 3.30 -1.96
CA PRO A 32 14.06 4.11 -1.08
C PRO A 32 13.26 4.79 0.03
N ILE A 33 13.89 4.98 1.19
CA ILE A 33 13.40 5.82 2.27
C ILE A 33 14.07 7.20 2.11
N SER A 34 13.28 8.26 2.12
CA SER A 34 13.77 9.64 2.03
C SER A 34 14.29 10.16 3.39
N ASP A 35 14.99 11.29 3.36
CA ASP A 35 15.55 11.93 4.56
C ASP A 35 14.48 12.45 5.55
N ASP A 36 13.22 12.58 5.10
CA ASP A 36 12.05 12.92 5.91
C ASP A 36 11.24 11.68 6.34
N ASP A 37 11.83 10.49 6.25
CA ASP A 37 11.26 9.19 6.65
C ASP A 37 10.00 8.78 5.86
N TYR A 38 9.95 9.07 4.55
CA TYR A 38 8.89 8.57 3.66
C TYR A 38 9.40 7.43 2.80
N LEU A 39 8.53 6.44 2.54
CA LEU A 39 8.77 5.52 1.44
C LEU A 39 8.52 6.25 0.13
N THR A 40 9.49 6.20 -0.78
CA THR A 40 9.38 6.81 -2.11
C THR A 40 9.35 5.73 -3.18
N GLY A 41 8.43 5.83 -4.12
CA GLY A 41 8.22 4.83 -5.16
C GLY A 41 7.46 3.57 -4.70
N PRO A 42 7.24 2.59 -5.61
CA PRO A 42 6.38 1.45 -5.32
C PRO A 42 7.02 0.50 -4.31
N VAL A 43 6.23 0.02 -3.34
CA VAL A 43 6.62 -1.04 -2.40
C VAL A 43 6.33 -2.42 -2.97
N GLU A 44 6.93 -3.47 -2.42
CA GLU A 44 6.68 -4.84 -2.85
C GLU A 44 5.23 -5.26 -2.60
N PHE A 45 4.69 -4.93 -1.43
CA PHE A 45 3.34 -5.34 -1.03
C PHE A 45 2.59 -4.26 -0.25
N VAL A 46 1.31 -4.12 -0.58
CA VAL A 46 0.34 -3.26 0.12
C VAL A 46 -0.83 -4.11 0.59
N ALA A 47 -1.25 -3.94 1.85
CA ALA A 47 -2.51 -4.47 2.37
C ALA A 47 -3.39 -3.36 2.95
N GLU A 48 -4.69 -3.44 2.65
CA GLU A 48 -5.72 -2.51 3.11
C GLU A 48 -6.85 -3.31 3.82
N VAL A 49 -7.43 -2.73 4.87
CA VAL A 49 -8.58 -3.26 5.59
C VAL A 49 -9.84 -2.52 5.15
N SER A 50 -10.87 -3.27 4.73
CA SER A 50 -12.12 -2.72 4.22
C SER A 50 -13.29 -3.14 5.09
N VAL A 51 -13.86 -2.18 5.83
CA VAL A 51 -15.02 -2.37 6.73
C VAL A 51 -16.39 -2.34 6.03
N SER A 52 -16.43 -2.12 4.71
CA SER A 52 -17.70 -2.09 3.97
C SER A 52 -17.63 -2.88 2.66
N SER A 53 -18.75 -3.50 2.29
CA SER A 53 -18.95 -4.22 1.03
C SER A 53 -18.98 -3.30 -0.20
N VAL A 54 -19.08 -1.98 0.02
CA VAL A 54 -19.23 -1.00 -1.05
C VAL A 54 -17.88 -0.74 -1.68
N ALA A 55 -17.83 -0.88 -3.00
CA ALA A 55 -16.63 -0.79 -3.82
C ALA A 55 -16.18 0.62 -4.30
N PRO A 56 -16.62 1.80 -3.79
CA PRO A 56 -16.34 3.06 -4.51
C PRO A 56 -14.85 3.38 -4.61
N ASP A 57 -14.07 3.13 -3.56
CA ASP A 57 -12.68 3.62 -3.47
C ASP A 57 -11.61 2.57 -3.82
N ARG A 58 -12.01 1.33 -4.08
CA ARG A 58 -11.09 0.22 -4.38
C ARG A 58 -10.42 0.37 -5.76
N GLY A 59 -11.20 0.80 -6.74
CA GLY A 59 -10.75 0.94 -8.13
C GLY A 59 -9.65 1.98 -8.30
N PRO A 60 -9.85 3.22 -7.82
CA PRO A 60 -8.84 4.27 -7.92
C PRO A 60 -7.52 3.91 -7.22
N LYS A 61 -7.58 3.42 -5.96
CA LYS A 61 -6.39 3.01 -5.22
C LYS A 61 -5.63 1.87 -5.88
N LEU A 62 -6.32 0.78 -6.24
CA LEU A 62 -5.69 -0.35 -6.93
C LEU A 62 -5.00 0.10 -8.23
N ARG A 63 -5.66 0.93 -9.03
CA ARG A 63 -5.10 1.45 -10.29
C ARG A 63 -3.91 2.36 -10.06
N THR A 64 -3.92 3.14 -8.97
CA THR A 64 -2.75 3.92 -8.55
C THR A 64 -1.59 3.01 -8.14
N TYR A 65 -1.81 1.96 -7.36
CA TYR A 65 -0.72 1.04 -7.00
C TYR A 65 -0.18 0.25 -8.21
N GLU A 66 -1.08 -0.24 -9.06
CA GLU A 66 -0.75 -1.00 -10.28
C GLU A 66 0.10 -0.16 -11.24
N ARG A 67 -0.31 1.09 -11.54
CA ARG A 67 0.43 1.94 -12.48
C ARG A 67 1.82 2.33 -11.98
N HIS A 68 2.04 2.31 -10.67
CA HIS A 68 3.33 2.61 -10.06
C HIS A 68 4.22 1.39 -9.88
N GLY A 69 3.72 0.17 -10.09
CA GLY A 69 4.53 -1.05 -10.02
C GLY A 69 4.57 -1.70 -8.64
N VAL A 70 3.55 -1.49 -7.80
CA VAL A 70 3.35 -2.35 -6.62
C VAL A 70 3.08 -3.77 -7.11
N ARG A 71 3.82 -4.75 -6.57
CA ARG A 71 3.81 -6.12 -7.11
C ARG A 71 2.62 -6.93 -6.61
N GLU A 72 2.27 -6.73 -5.35
CA GLU A 72 1.17 -7.44 -4.71
C GLU A 72 0.28 -6.48 -3.92
N TYR A 73 -1.03 -6.66 -4.07
CA TYR A 73 -2.05 -5.84 -3.41
C TYR A 73 -3.13 -6.74 -2.82
N LEU A 74 -3.31 -6.66 -1.49
CA LEU A 74 -4.31 -7.43 -0.75
C LEU A 74 -5.33 -6.49 -0.12
N ILE A 75 -6.62 -6.85 -0.21
CA ILE A 75 -7.65 -6.23 0.60
C ILE A 75 -8.24 -7.29 1.52
N ARG A 76 -8.16 -7.07 2.84
CA ARG A 76 -8.94 -7.82 3.81
C ARG A 76 -10.31 -7.17 3.95
N ARG A 77 -11.37 -7.97 3.87
CA ARG A 77 -12.73 -7.53 4.18
C ARG A 77 -13.07 -7.96 5.60
N ASP A 78 -13.56 -7.03 6.40
CA ASP A 78 -14.16 -7.36 7.68
C ASP A 78 -15.65 -7.63 7.46
N GLY A 79 -16.08 -8.86 7.71
CA GLY A 79 -17.49 -9.28 7.55
C GLY A 79 -17.76 -10.47 6.63
N ASP A 80 -16.75 -11.07 5.99
CA ASP A 80 -16.89 -12.42 5.42
C ASP A 80 -16.87 -13.43 6.58
N SER A 81 -17.94 -13.45 7.37
CA SER A 81 -18.29 -14.62 8.16
C SER A 81 -18.60 -15.72 7.15
N ASP A 82 -17.88 -16.83 7.17
CA ASP A 82 -18.36 -18.05 6.52
C ASP A 82 -19.81 -18.27 6.99
N PRO A 83 -20.80 -18.42 6.09
CA PRO A 83 -22.10 -18.89 6.54
C PRO A 83 -21.89 -20.32 7.05
N GLU A 84 -22.07 -20.52 8.36
CA GLU A 84 -22.22 -21.86 8.94
C GLU A 84 -23.35 -22.64 8.25
#